data_AF-A0A7C3HUF5-F1
#
_entry.id   AF-A0A7C3HUF5-F1
#
_cell.length_a   1.000
_cell.length_b   1.000
_cell.length_c   1.000
_cell.angle_alpha   90.00
_cell.angle_beta   90.00
_cell.angle_gamma   90.00
#
_symmetry.space_group_name_H-M   'P 1'
#
loop_
_entity.id
_entity.type
_entity.pdbx_description
1 polymer ?
#
loop_
_entity_poly.entity_id
_entity_poly.type
_entity_poly.pdbx_seq_one_letter_code
_entity_poly.pdbx_strand_id
1 'polypeptide(L)'
;MNYKFHFNRHVRTPTSEVYTIWHGEKRVGQFHIHYAQDTVHTSIILETDILVSEEEDLLQQIDDEIVSSYLPSFEREGLLVTIFRGEEVNSFNYEPEDSDFDDFGNDFDIEDDEE
;
A
#
# COMPACT_ATOMS: atom_id res chain seq x y z
N MET A 1 1.74 11.40 -20.29
CA MET A 1 0.47 11.72 -19.62
C MET A 1 0.75 12.75 -18.54
N ASN A 2 -0.14 13.73 -18.35
CA ASN A 2 -0.06 14.65 -17.22
C ASN A 2 -0.90 14.02 -16.10
N TYR A 3 -0.24 13.36 -15.16
CA TYR A 3 -0.89 12.62 -14.10
C TYR A 3 -1.42 13.58 -13.04
N LYS A 4 -2.75 13.53 -12.80
CA LYS A 4 -3.41 14.41 -11.83
C LYS A 4 -3.23 13.92 -10.40
N PHE A 5 -3.17 12.60 -10.18
CA PHE A 5 -3.07 12.02 -8.87
C PHE A 5 -1.64 11.56 -8.57
N HIS A 6 -1.29 11.57 -7.29
CA HIS A 6 -0.07 10.97 -6.77
C HIS A 6 -0.42 9.86 -5.79
N PHE A 7 0.25 8.71 -5.95
CA PHE A 7 0.01 7.53 -5.12
C PHE A 7 1.22 7.25 -4.22
N ASN A 8 1.00 7.22 -2.90
CA ASN A 8 2.03 6.87 -1.93
C ASN A 8 1.75 5.47 -1.38
N ARG A 9 2.65 4.52 -1.66
CA ARG A 9 2.52 3.14 -1.19
C ARG A 9 2.92 3.01 0.28
N HIS A 10 2.02 2.47 1.10
CA HIS A 10 2.28 2.20 2.53
C HIS A 10 2.60 0.73 2.79
N VAL A 11 1.92 -0.18 2.10
CA VAL A 11 2.08 -1.63 2.30
C VAL A 11 2.32 -2.29 0.95
N ARG A 12 3.24 -3.26 0.94
CA ARG A 12 3.44 -4.17 -0.18
C ARG A 12 3.66 -5.58 0.33
N THR A 13 2.84 -6.50 -0.16
CA THR A 13 2.97 -7.94 0.02
C THR A 13 3.02 -8.60 -1.36
N PRO A 14 3.28 -9.91 -1.46
CA PRO A 14 3.27 -10.60 -2.74
C PRO A 14 1.94 -10.49 -3.51
N THR A 15 0.81 -10.38 -2.81
CA THR A 15 -0.54 -10.44 -3.39
C THR A 15 -1.42 -9.25 -3.04
N SER A 16 -0.91 -8.23 -2.36
CA SER A 16 -1.71 -7.05 -1.96
C SER A 16 -0.86 -5.82 -1.70
N GLU A 17 -1.44 -4.65 -1.98
CA GLU A 17 -0.81 -3.35 -1.81
C GLU A 17 -1.81 -2.31 -1.28
N VAL A 18 -1.32 -1.33 -0.52
CA VAL A 18 -2.13 -0.22 0.01
C VAL A 18 -1.47 1.09 -0.33
N TYR A 19 -2.27 2.03 -0.84
CA TYR A 19 -1.81 3.33 -1.30
C TYR A 19 -2.70 4.46 -0.75
N THR A 20 -2.08 5.58 -0.40
CA THR A 20 -2.80 6.85 -0.18
C THR A 20 -2.86 7.64 -1.48
N ILE A 21 -4.01 8.26 -1.74
CA ILE A 21 -4.29 9.06 -2.94
C ILE A 21 -4.16 10.54 -2.59
N TRP A 22 -3.40 11.25 -3.40
CA TRP A 22 -3.22 12.69 -3.31
C TRP A 22 -3.62 13.37 -4.63
N HIS A 23 -4.28 14.52 -4.54
CA HIS A 23 -4.53 15.42 -5.66
C HIS A 23 -3.88 16.77 -5.35
N GLY A 24 -2.72 17.03 -5.97
CA GLY A 24 -1.82 18.10 -5.52
C GLY A 24 -1.36 17.87 -4.08
N GLU A 25 -1.60 18.85 -3.20
CA GLU A 25 -1.25 18.78 -1.78
C GLU A 25 -2.38 18.20 -0.90
N LYS A 26 -3.54 17.86 -1.50
CA LYS A 26 -4.71 17.39 -0.75
C LYS A 26 -4.78 15.86 -0.76
N ARG A 27 -4.85 15.25 0.44
CA ARG A 27 -5.23 13.83 0.57
C ARG A 27 -6.70 13.68 0.19
N VAL A 28 -6.98 12.78 -0.74
CA VAL A 28 -8.35 12.55 -1.24
C VAL A 28 -8.90 11.18 -0.83
N GLY A 29 -8.05 10.27 -0.37
CA GLY A 29 -8.46 8.96 0.10
C GLY A 29 -7.33 7.94 0.11
N GLN A 30 -7.70 6.66 0.08
CA GLN A 30 -6.79 5.53 -0.04
C GLN A 30 -7.39 4.44 -0.90
N PHE A 31 -6.56 3.54 -1.44
CA PHE A 31 -7.03 2.33 -2.07
C PHE A 31 -6.21 1.11 -1.70
N HIS A 32 -6.89 -0.02 -1.70
CA HIS A 32 -6.35 -1.34 -1.38
C HIS A 32 -6.48 -2.19 -2.64
N ILE A 33 -5.37 -2.80 -3.06
CA ILE A 33 -5.33 -3.71 -4.20
C ILE A 33 -5.06 -5.12 -3.69
N HIS A 34 -5.81 -6.07 -4.23
CA HIS A 34 -5.60 -7.50 -4.04
C HIS A 34 -5.45 -8.17 -5.41
N TYR A 35 -4.29 -8.77 -5.63
CA TYR A 35 -3.97 -9.52 -6.83
C TYR A 35 -4.40 -10.98 -6.63
N ALA A 36 -5.36 -11.44 -7.44
CA ALA A 36 -5.65 -12.85 -7.62
C ALA A 36 -4.88 -13.37 -8.84
N GLN A 37 -5.20 -14.59 -9.30
CA GLN A 37 -4.41 -15.27 -10.34
C GLN A 37 -4.53 -14.57 -11.72
N ASP A 38 -5.73 -14.14 -12.07
CA ASP A 38 -6.07 -13.51 -13.35
C ASP A 38 -6.95 -12.27 -13.18
N THR A 39 -7.33 -11.94 -11.94
CA THR A 39 -8.25 -10.85 -11.60
C THR A 39 -7.62 -9.95 -10.54
N VAL A 40 -7.93 -8.65 -10.62
CA VAL A 40 -7.46 -7.66 -9.66
C VAL A 40 -8.66 -6.99 -9.00
N HIS A 41 -8.64 -6.95 -7.67
CA HIS A 41 -9.69 -6.33 -6.87
C HIS A 41 -9.16 -5.07 -6.23
N THR A 42 -9.83 -3.94 -6.46
CA THR A 42 -9.49 -2.66 -5.87
C THR A 42 -10.66 -2.11 -5.05
N SER A 43 -10.39 -1.82 -3.78
CA SER A 43 -11.32 -1.07 -2.92
C SER A 43 -10.76 0.32 -2.70
N ILE A 44 -11.52 1.35 -3.09
CA ILE A 44 -11.16 2.76 -2.94
C ILE A 44 -12.03 3.38 -1.87
N ILE A 45 -11.42 4.09 -0.92
CA ILE A 45 -12.13 4.89 0.08
C ILE A 45 -11.78 6.35 -0.20
N LEU A 46 -12.76 7.12 -0.67
CA LEU A 46 -12.65 8.55 -0.88
C LEU A 46 -13.03 9.28 0.41
N GLU A 47 -12.09 10.07 0.93
CA GLU A 47 -12.26 10.92 2.10
C GLU A 47 -12.81 12.30 1.73
N THR A 48 -12.71 12.67 0.46
CA THR A 48 -13.28 13.91 -0.05
C THR A 48 -14.01 13.68 -1.36
N ASP A 49 -15.07 14.44 -1.59
CA ASP A 49 -15.77 14.41 -2.87
C ASP A 49 -14.86 14.92 -4.00
N ILE A 50 -14.85 14.17 -5.10
CA ILE A 50 -14.25 14.53 -6.38
C ILE A 50 -15.32 14.44 -7.46
N LEU A 51 -15.08 15.06 -8.62
CA LEU A 51 -16.01 14.99 -9.75
C LEU A 51 -16.00 13.59 -10.36
N VAL A 52 -17.11 13.18 -10.98
CA VAL A 52 -17.22 11.87 -11.66
C VAL A 52 -16.15 11.70 -12.74
N SER A 53 -15.82 12.76 -13.49
CA SER A 53 -14.73 12.73 -14.47
C SER A 53 -13.36 12.51 -13.83
N GLU A 54 -13.17 12.97 -12.59
CA GLU A 54 -11.94 12.75 -11.83
C GLU A 54 -11.87 11.34 -11.26
N GLU A 55 -13.03 10.72 -10.95
CA GLU A 55 -13.10 9.29 -10.60
C GLU A 55 -12.63 8.43 -11.79
N GLU A 56 -13.12 8.69 -13.01
CA GLU A 56 -12.66 7.98 -14.21
C GLU A 56 -11.16 8.16 -14.48
N ASP A 57 -10.65 9.40 -14.37
CA ASP A 57 -9.22 9.71 -14.49
C ASP A 57 -8.39 8.92 -13.44
N LEU A 58 -8.87 8.86 -12.20
CA LEU A 58 -8.23 8.13 -11.09
C LEU A 58 -8.15 6.63 -11.40
N LEU A 59 -9.26 6.04 -11.85
CA LEU A 59 -9.33 4.61 -12.17
C LEU A 59 -8.38 4.25 -13.32
N GLN A 60 -8.37 5.06 -14.37
CA GLN A 60 -7.46 4.87 -15.49
C GLN A 60 -6.00 4.97 -15.05
N GLN A 61 -5.66 5.94 -14.20
CA GLN A 61 -4.30 6.10 -13.72
C GLN A 61 -3.85 4.95 -12.80
N ILE A 62 -4.73 4.45 -11.93
CA ILE A 62 -4.46 3.25 -11.11
C ILE A 62 -4.20 2.05 -12.03
N ASP A 63 -4.99 1.90 -13.09
CA ASP A 63 -4.85 0.81 -14.03
C ASP A 63 -3.51 0.83 -14.78
N ASP A 64 -3.14 2.01 -15.28
CA ASP A 64 -1.93 2.21 -16.09
C ASP A 64 -0.64 2.14 -15.24
N GLU A 65 -0.62 2.81 -14.09
CA GLU A 65 0.60 2.92 -13.27
C GLU A 65 0.81 1.76 -12.32
N ILE A 66 -0.26 1.23 -11.73
CA ILE A 66 -0.17 0.27 -10.64
C ILE A 66 -0.49 -1.13 -11.13
N VAL A 67 -1.71 -1.34 -11.63
CA VAL A 67 -2.18 -2.69 -11.98
C VAL A 67 -1.35 -3.27 -13.13
N SER A 68 -1.19 -2.52 -14.22
CA SER A 68 -0.45 -2.96 -15.41
C SER A 68 1.06 -3.14 -15.14
N SER A 69 1.59 -2.57 -14.05
CA SER A 69 2.98 -2.80 -13.62
C SER A 69 3.19 -4.17 -12.98
N TYR A 70 2.13 -4.76 -12.40
CA TYR A 70 2.17 -6.06 -11.74
C TYR A 70 1.66 -7.17 -12.65
N LEU A 71 0.46 -7.01 -13.22
CA LEU A 71 -0.18 -7.95 -14.13
C LEU A 71 -0.59 -7.21 -15.40
N PRO A 72 0.13 -7.41 -16.52
CA PRO A 72 -0.18 -6.74 -17.78
C PRO A 72 -1.64 -6.96 -18.22
N SER A 73 -2.21 -5.97 -18.90
CA SER A 73 -3.62 -6.00 -19.29
C SER A 73 -4.04 -7.17 -20.19
N PHE A 74 -3.09 -7.80 -20.90
CA PHE A 74 -3.34 -8.99 -21.73
C PHE A 74 -3.29 -10.31 -20.96
N GLU A 75 -2.80 -10.31 -19.72
CA GLU A 75 -2.72 -11.49 -18.84
C GLU A 75 -3.85 -11.52 -17.78
N ARG A 76 -4.66 -10.46 -17.71
CA ARG A 76 -5.76 -10.35 -16.75
C ARG A 76 -7.13 -10.50 -17.42
N GLU A 77 -8.06 -11.13 -16.71
CA GLU A 77 -9.48 -11.18 -17.05
C GLU A 77 -10.20 -9.87 -16.70
N GLY A 78 -9.74 -9.14 -15.68
CA GLY A 78 -10.33 -7.85 -15.35
C GLY A 78 -9.80 -7.15 -14.10
N LEU A 79 -10.21 -5.89 -13.97
CA LEU A 79 -10.03 -5.05 -12.79
C LEU A 79 -11.41 -4.74 -12.21
N LEU A 80 -11.74 -5.32 -11.06
CA LEU A 80 -12.97 -5.02 -10.33
C LEU A 80 -12.71 -3.90 -9.32
N VAL A 81 -13.38 -2.76 -9.48
CA VAL A 81 -13.24 -1.63 -8.56
C VAL A 81 -14.55 -1.39 -7.81
N THR A 82 -14.43 -1.17 -6.51
CA THR A 82 -15.52 -0.66 -5.66
C THR A 82 -15.08 0.62 -4.97
N ILE A 83 -15.88 1.68 -5.09
CA ILE A 83 -15.60 2.99 -4.48
C ILE A 83 -16.56 3.20 -3.29
N PHE A 84 -15.97 3.52 -2.16
CA PHE A 84 -16.64 3.91 -0.93
C PHE A 84 -16.36 5.38 -0.64
N ARG A 85 -17.29 6.05 0.05
CA ARG A 85 -17.06 7.37 0.65
C ARG A 85 -17.05 7.22 2.16
N GLY A 86 -16.07 7.82 2.82
CA GLY A 86 -15.88 7.66 4.26
C GLY A 86 -15.04 8.78 4.86
N GLU A 87 -14.87 8.73 6.18
CA GLU A 87 -14.04 9.65 6.94
C GLU A 87 -13.10 8.82 7.82
N GLU A 88 -11.82 9.21 7.88
CA GLU A 88 -10.89 8.62 8.85
C GLU A 88 -11.18 9.21 10.23
N VAL A 89 -11.78 8.40 11.10
CA VAL A 89 -12.20 8.86 12.44
C VAL A 89 -11.06 8.75 13.46
N ASN A 90 -10.26 7.67 13.40
CA ASN A 90 -9.17 7.45 14.34
C ASN A 90 -8.15 6.46 13.75
N SER A 91 -6.90 6.55 14.20
CA SER A 91 -5.82 5.62 13.84
C SER A 91 -5.08 5.16 15.09
N PHE A 92 -4.77 3.87 15.13
CA PHE A 92 -4.03 3.24 16.21
C PHE A 92 -2.81 2.54 15.62
N ASN A 93 -1.67 2.66 16.30
CA ASN A 93 -0.46 1.94 15.97
C ASN A 93 -0.04 1.11 17.19
N TYR A 94 0.32 -0.15 16.96
CA TYR A 94 0.82 -1.06 17.99
C TYR A 94 2.25 -1.42 17.61
N GLU A 95 3.21 -0.88 18.34
CA GLU A 95 4.60 -1.30 18.23
C GLU A 95 4.77 -2.60 19.02
N PRO A 96 5.52 -3.60 18.49
CA PRO A 96 5.86 -4.77 19.29
C PRO A 96 6.62 -4.28 20.53
N GLU A 97 6.15 -4.67 21.72
CA GLU A 97 6.89 -4.43 22.96
C GLU A 97 8.28 -5.07 22.77
N ASP A 98 9.34 -4.26 22.91
CA ASP A 98 10.72 -4.70 22.74
C ASP A 98 10.91 -6.04 23.47
N SER A 99 11.10 -7.12 22.71
CA SER A 99 11.54 -8.37 23.30
C SER A 99 12.95 -8.10 23.78
N ASP A 100 13.16 -8.07 25.11
CA ASP A 100 14.44 -7.95 25.81
C ASP A 100 15.48 -8.96 25.26
N PHE A 101 16.07 -8.66 24.11
CA PHE A 101 17.09 -9.47 23.44
C PHE A 101 18.48 -8.88 23.70
N ASP A 102 18.71 -8.42 24.94
CA ASP A 102 19.97 -7.86 25.42
C ASP A 102 20.56 -8.67 26.60
N ASP A 103 20.44 -10.01 26.59
CA ASP A 103 21.18 -10.87 27.54
C ASP A 103 21.61 -12.22 26.94
N PHE A 104 22.25 -12.19 25.77
CA PHE A 104 23.23 -13.24 25.47
C PHE A 104 24.58 -12.76 25.97
N GLY A 105 24.86 -13.14 27.22
CA GLY A 105 26.10 -12.85 27.94
C GLY A 105 27.34 -13.02 27.05
N ASN A 106 28.07 -11.92 26.92
CA ASN A 106 29.42 -11.91 26.42
C ASN A 106 30.35 -12.53 27.49
N ASP A 107 30.25 -13.84 27.66
CA ASP A 107 31.15 -14.65 28.51
C ASP A 107 32.08 -15.45 27.59
N PHE A 108 32.82 -14.74 26.76
CA PHE A 108 34.05 -15.25 26.16
C PHE A 108 35.20 -14.86 27.10
N ASP A 109 35.28 -15.56 28.23
CA ASP A 109 36.54 -15.67 28.97
C ASP A 109 37.53 -16.41 28.06
N ILE A 110 38.30 -15.64 27.30
CA ILE A 110 39.53 -16.15 26.69
C ILE A 110 40.50 -16.31 27.85
N GLU A 111 40.57 -17.50 28.43
CA GLU A 111 41.71 -17.88 29.27
C GLU A 111 42.96 -17.79 28.40
N ASP A 112 43.82 -16.84 28.76
CA ASP A 112 45.19 -16.68 28.28
C ASP A 112 45.97 -17.92 28.71
N ASP A 113 46.05 -18.93 27.83
CA ASP A 113 46.99 -20.05 28.00
C ASP A 113 48.41 -19.52 27.73
N GLU A 114 49.07 -19.03 28.79
CA GLU A 114 50.53 -18.94 28.84
C GLU A 114 51.11 -20.36 28.96
N GLU A 115 51.74 -20.86 27.88
CA GLU A 115 53.05 -21.57 27.89
C GLU A 115 53.66 -21.72 26.49
#